data_AF-A0A935H2N4-F1
#
_entry.id   AF-A0A935H2N4-F1
#
_cell.length_a   1.000
_cell.length_b   1.000
_cell.length_c   1.000
_cell.angle_alpha   90.00
_cell.angle_beta   90.00
_cell.angle_gamma   90.00
#
_symmetry.space_group_name_H-M   'P 1'
#
loop_
_entity.id
_entity.type
_entity.pdbx_description
1 polymer ?
#
loop_
_entity_poly.entity_id
_entity_poly.type
_entity_poly.pdbx_seq_one_letter_code
_entity_poly.pdbx_strand_id
1 'polypeptide(L)'
;MYDLVLYQAGADIHVNDPLGGILTTEQMKQRDRTIFNGCITRRIPLVWNLAGGYQRDLNGTIAPVLSLHRNTMHQCLRAYGLDKTYKH
;
A
#
# COMPACT_ATOMS: atom_id res chain seq x y z
N MET A 1 10.88 1.23 -22.07
CA MET A 1 10.71 0.52 -20.78
C MET A 1 11.22 1.43 -19.69
N TYR A 2 10.66 1.43 -18.48
CA TYR A 2 11.12 2.32 -17.40
C TYR A 2 12.33 1.70 -16.68
N ASP A 3 13.29 2.54 -16.30
CA ASP A 3 14.50 2.10 -15.57
C ASP A 3 14.28 1.98 -14.05
N LEU A 4 13.29 2.69 -13.52
CA LEU A 4 12.95 2.74 -12.11
C LEU A 4 11.48 3.12 -11.94
N VAL A 5 10.81 2.52 -10.95
CA VAL A 5 9.48 2.94 -10.48
C VAL A 5 9.61 3.54 -9.09
N LEU A 6 9.10 4.77 -8.93
CA LEU A 6 8.90 5.42 -7.63
C LEU A 6 7.42 5.37 -7.29
N TYR A 7 7.04 4.50 -6.36
CA TYR A 7 5.64 4.28 -6.01
C TYR A 7 5.27 4.98 -4.68
N GLN A 8 4.51 6.07 -4.80
CA GLN A 8 3.88 6.77 -3.67
C GLN A 8 2.62 6.00 -3.25
N ALA A 9 2.71 5.14 -2.24
CA ALA A 9 1.60 4.29 -1.83
C ALA A 9 0.60 5.04 -0.92
N GLY A 10 -0.20 5.91 -1.53
CA GLY A 10 -1.24 6.67 -0.87
C GLY A 10 -2.42 5.82 -0.41
N ALA A 11 -2.89 6.10 0.80
CA ALA A 11 -4.09 5.55 1.43
C ALA A 11 -5.32 6.46 1.37
N ASP A 12 -5.17 7.69 0.86
CA ASP A 12 -6.26 8.64 0.60
C ASP A 12 -7.25 8.18 -0.46
N ILE A 13 -6.87 7.20 -1.29
CA ILE A 13 -7.80 6.53 -2.22
C ILE A 13 -8.80 5.60 -1.51
N HIS A 14 -8.67 5.37 -0.20
CA HIS A 14 -9.58 4.50 0.53
C HIS A 14 -10.99 5.10 0.63
N VAL A 15 -12.03 4.28 0.51
CA VAL A 15 -13.44 4.72 0.50
C VAL A 15 -13.87 5.50 1.75
N ASN A 16 -13.20 5.30 2.87
CA ASN A 16 -13.48 6.01 4.12
C ASN A 16 -12.61 7.26 4.32
N ASP A 17 -11.73 7.59 3.38
CA ASP A 17 -10.88 8.78 3.48
C ASP A 17 -11.73 10.05 3.29
N PRO A 18 -11.52 11.09 4.13
CA PRO A 18 -12.28 12.34 4.03
C PRO A 18 -12.09 13.08 2.69
N LEU A 19 -11.07 12.75 1.91
CA LEU A 19 -10.85 13.35 0.58
C LEU A 19 -11.63 12.65 -0.55
N GLY A 20 -12.47 11.65 -0.24
CA GLY A 20 -13.39 11.05 -1.20
C GLY A 20 -12.80 9.90 -2.02
N GLY A 21 -11.98 9.06 -1.40
CA GLY A 21 -11.43 7.86 -2.03
C GLY A 21 -12.50 6.89 -2.54
N ILE A 22 -12.11 5.99 -3.46
CA ILE A 22 -13.03 5.10 -4.18
C ILE A 22 -12.72 3.61 -4.03
N LEU A 23 -11.61 3.26 -3.37
CA LEU A 23 -11.18 1.87 -3.22
C LEU A 23 -11.49 1.35 -1.82
N THR A 24 -12.06 0.16 -1.74
CA THR A 24 -12.13 -0.61 -0.49
C THR A 24 -10.73 -1.05 -0.05
N THR A 25 -10.59 -1.48 1.21
CA THR A 25 -9.34 -2.06 1.73
C THR A 25 -8.82 -3.21 0.85
N GLU A 26 -9.69 -4.10 0.38
CA GLU A 26 -9.29 -5.23 -0.47
C GLU A 26 -8.86 -4.77 -1.87
N GLN A 27 -9.53 -3.77 -2.44
CA GLN A 27 -9.11 -3.20 -3.72
C GLN A 27 -7.76 -2.48 -3.63
N MET A 28 -7.48 -1.82 -2.50
CA MET A 28 -6.15 -1.26 -2.25
C MET A 28 -5.06 -2.33 -2.14
N LYS A 29 -5.32 -3.44 -1.43
CA LYS A 29 -4.40 -4.59 -1.41
C LYS A 29 -4.16 -5.14 -2.81
N GLN A 30 -5.21 -5.24 -3.63
CA GLN A 30 -5.08 -5.68 -5.01
C GLN A 30 -4.23 -4.71 -5.85
N ARG A 31 -4.44 -3.39 -5.71
CA ARG A 31 -3.62 -2.35 -6.35
C ARG A 31 -2.14 -2.55 -6.01
N ASP A 32 -1.82 -2.63 -4.71
CA ASP A 32 -0.44 -2.75 -4.24
C ASP A 32 0.21 -4.05 -4.76
N ARG A 33 -0.50 -5.18 -4.68
CA ARG A 33 -0.04 -6.47 -5.23
C ARG A 33 0.25 -6.39 -6.73
N THR A 34 -0.64 -5.77 -7.51
CA THR A 34 -0.47 -5.63 -8.96
C THR A 34 0.80 -4.83 -9.29
N ILE A 35 1.06 -3.74 -8.55
CA ILE A 35 2.25 -2.90 -8.75
C ILE A 35 3.54 -3.68 -8.42
N PHE A 36 3.61 -4.29 -7.24
CA PHE A 36 4.81 -5.03 -6.83
C PHE A 36 5.10 -6.22 -7.76
N ASN A 37 4.10 -7.06 -8.04
CA ASN A 37 4.28 -8.21 -8.94
C ASN A 37 4.60 -7.77 -10.38
N GLY A 38 4.02 -6.67 -10.84
CA GLY A 38 4.30 -6.10 -12.15
C GLY A 38 5.77 -5.69 -12.31
N CYS A 39 6.33 -5.03 -11.29
CA CYS A 39 7.74 -4.63 -11.30
C CYS A 39 8.67 -5.84 -11.21
N ILE A 40 8.37 -6.81 -10.35
CA ILE A 40 9.13 -8.07 -10.24
C ILE A 40 9.15 -8.83 -11.57
N THR A 41 7.98 -9.05 -12.17
CA THR A 41 7.85 -9.81 -13.44
C THR A 41 8.63 -9.13 -14.57
N ARG A 42 8.69 -7.80 -14.57
CA ARG A 42 9.39 -7.01 -15.59
C ARG A 42 10.85 -6.72 -15.25
N ARG A 43 11.33 -7.16 -14.09
CA ARG A 43 12.68 -6.87 -13.57
C ARG A 43 12.99 -5.37 -13.51
N ILE A 44 11.98 -4.56 -13.17
CA ILE A 44 12.15 -3.11 -12.99
C ILE A 44 12.39 -2.83 -11.50
N PRO A 45 13.50 -2.16 -11.14
CA PRO A 45 13.72 -1.67 -9.77
C PRO A 45 12.53 -0.83 -9.30
N LEU A 46 12.11 -1.05 -8.05
CA LEU A 46 11.02 -0.31 -7.43
C LEU A 46 11.44 0.20 -6.05
N VAL A 47 11.19 1.48 -5.82
CA VAL A 47 11.28 2.12 -4.50
C VAL A 47 9.88 2.64 -4.17
N TRP A 48 9.45 2.45 -2.93
CA TRP A 48 8.13 2.89 -2.49
C TRP A 48 8.17 3.44 -1.07
N ASN A 49 7.21 4.30 -0.75
CA ASN A 49 7.01 4.88 0.57
C ASN A 49 5.52 4.98 0.89
N LEU A 50 5.21 5.19 2.17
CA LEU A 50 3.88 5.56 2.62
C LEU A 50 3.61 7.00 2.17
N ALA A 51 2.44 7.26 1.59
CA ALA A 51 2.01 8.60 1.19
C ALA A 51 0.69 8.98 1.87
N GLY A 52 -0.17 9.78 1.24
CA GLY A 52 -1.39 10.35 1.83
C GLY A 52 -2.32 9.34 2.52
N GLY A 53 -3.32 9.84 3.25
CA GLY A 53 -4.22 9.04 4.07
C GLY A 53 -4.58 9.82 5.32
N TYR A 54 -5.86 10.17 5.46
CA TYR A 54 -6.33 11.19 6.40
C TYR A 54 -7.47 10.71 7.28
N GLN A 55 -7.80 9.42 7.21
CA GLN A 55 -8.76 8.79 8.10
C GLN A 55 -8.36 8.94 9.58
N ARG A 56 -9.36 9.23 10.41
CA ARG A 56 -9.25 9.18 11.86
C ARG A 56 -10.30 8.25 12.44
N ASP A 57 -9.98 7.58 13.55
CA ASP A 57 -10.99 6.85 14.31
C ASP A 57 -11.87 7.80 15.14
N LEU A 58 -12.81 7.23 15.90
CA LEU A 58 -13.73 7.99 16.75
C LEU A 58 -13.03 8.81 17.86
N ASN A 59 -11.80 8.42 18.22
CA ASN A 59 -10.98 9.11 19.22
C ASN A 59 -10.01 10.12 18.55
N GLY A 60 -10.10 10.30 17.23
CA GLY A 60 -9.23 11.19 16.47
C GLY A 60 -7.83 10.61 16.18
N THR A 61 -7.56 9.33 16.47
CA THR A 61 -6.26 8.71 16.20
C THR A 61 -6.10 8.31 14.73
N ILE A 62 -4.85 8.11 14.29
CA ILE A 62 -4.52 7.68 12.92
C ILE A 62 -4.48 6.15 12.74
N ALA A 63 -4.97 5.38 13.71
CA ALA A 63 -4.95 3.91 13.65
C ALA A 63 -5.52 3.32 12.33
N PRO A 64 -6.59 3.87 11.73
CA PRO A 64 -7.08 3.37 10.43
C PRO A 64 -6.05 3.49 9.30
N VAL A 65 -5.36 4.64 9.20
CA VAL A 65 -4.33 4.89 8.17
C VAL A 65 -3.13 3.96 8.37
N LEU A 66 -2.71 3.75 9.62
CA LEU A 66 -1.63 2.80 9.95
C LEU A 66 -1.99 1.37 9.53
N SER A 67 -3.25 0.96 9.68
CA SER A 67 -3.73 -0.35 9.21
C SER A 67 -3.65 -0.49 7.69
N LEU A 68 -4.04 0.56 6.94
CA LEU A 68 -3.95 0.57 5.49
C LEU A 68 -2.50 0.50 4.99
N HIS A 69 -1.59 1.29 5.55
CA HIS A 69 -0.18 1.23 5.18
C HIS A 69 0.49 -0.10 5.57
N ARG A 70 0.09 -0.70 6.69
CA ARG A 70 0.54 -2.05 7.06
C ARG A 70 0.13 -3.08 6.01
N ASN A 71 -1.08 -2.95 5.45
CA ASN A 71 -1.51 -3.82 4.35
C ASN A 71 -0.63 -3.67 3.10
N THR A 72 -0.24 -2.45 2.73
CA THR A 72 0.72 -2.21 1.65
C THR A 72 2.06 -2.90 1.92
N MET A 73 2.60 -2.75 3.14
CA MET A 73 3.83 -3.45 3.55
C MET A 73 3.68 -4.96 3.44
N HIS A 74 2.56 -5.53 3.90
CA HIS A 74 2.30 -6.97 3.75
C HIS A 74 2.23 -7.41 2.27
N GLN A 75 1.64 -6.60 1.37
CA GLN A 75 1.64 -6.94 -0.05
C GLN A 75 3.04 -6.88 -0.65
N CYS A 76 3.89 -5.93 -0.22
CA CYS A 76 5.31 -5.89 -0.60
C CYS A 76 6.02 -7.17 -0.13
N LEU A 77 5.96 -7.48 1.16
CA LEU A 77 6.62 -8.67 1.72
C LEU A 77 6.17 -9.96 1.02
N ARG A 78 4.87 -10.12 0.75
CA ARG A 78 4.34 -11.27 0.01
C ARG A 78 4.87 -11.35 -1.42
N ALA A 79 4.91 -10.23 -2.14
CA ALA A 79 5.41 -10.19 -3.51
C ALA A 79 6.89 -10.62 -3.60
N TYR A 80 7.69 -10.28 -2.59
CA TYR A 80 9.11 -10.65 -2.50
C TYR A 80 9.37 -11.96 -1.72
N GLY A 81 8.33 -12.68 -1.30
CA GLY A 81 8.48 -13.96 -0.56
C GLY A 81 9.08 -13.83 0.84
N LEU A 82 8.92 -12.67 1.48
CA LEU A 82 9.48 -12.32 2.80
C LEU A 82 8.44 -12.36 3.94
N ASP A 83 7.23 -12.83 3.67
CA ASP A 83 6.12 -12.86 4.62
C ASP A 83 6.36 -13.79 5.82
N LYS A 84 7.08 -14.90 5.63
CA LYS A 84 7.44 -15.85 6.70
C LYS A 84 8.50 -15.31 7.67
N THR A 85 9.22 -14.26 7.27
CA THR A 85 10.31 -13.66 8.05
C THR A 85 9.84 -12.50 8.92
N TYR A 86 8.64 -11.97 8.68
CA TYR A 86 8.10 -10.81 9.37
C TYR A 86 7.20 -11.23 10.55
N LYS A 87 7.69 -11.07 11.78
CA LYS A 87 6.98 -11.38 13.03
C LYS A 87 6.60 -10.10 13.77
N HIS A 88 5.47 -9.48 13.43
CA HIS A 88 4.90 -8.39 14.23
C HIS A 88 3.39 -8.53 14.34
#